data_AF-A0AAW1ZJ41-F1
#
_entry.id   AF-A0AAW1ZJ41-F1
#
_cell.length_a   1.000
_cell.length_b   1.000
_cell.length_c   1.000
_cell.angle_alpha   90.00
_cell.angle_beta   90.00
_cell.angle_gamma   90.00
#
_symmetry.space_group_name_H-M   'P 1'
#
loop_
_entity.id
_entity.type
_entity.pdbx_description
1 polymer ?
#
loop_
_entity_poly.entity_id
_entity_poly.type
_entity_poly.pdbx_seq_one_letter_code
_entity_poly.pdbx_strand_id
1 'polypeptide(L)'
;MSEISEEDLQCPVCYDIFTDPVLLLCSHSLCRACYQQLCSTRGFHECPICRKRFTGCHPPNNLALRNVCESFLQKRNVLCDEHREKLRLFCLDDKHPVCLVCRDSEKHRNHTFRPVDEVAPLLKEELKTALKHLQEKLESFKEIKQSFDDAAQHIKVRNIQ
;
A
#
# COMPACT_ATOMS: atom_id res chain seq x y z
N MET A 1 27.66 11.05 -9.27
CA MET A 1 26.87 9.80 -9.14
C MET A 1 25.47 10.17 -9.58
N SER A 2 24.91 9.48 -10.57
CA SER A 2 23.53 9.75 -11.01
C SER A 2 22.55 9.39 -9.89
N GLU A 3 21.64 10.30 -9.55
CA GLU A 3 20.55 10.00 -8.64
C GLU A 3 19.59 8.99 -9.31
N ILE A 4 19.16 7.98 -8.55
CA ILE A 4 18.19 6.97 -9.02
C ILE A 4 16.83 7.67 -9.11
N SER A 5 16.23 7.65 -10.29
CA SER A 5 14.92 8.24 -10.56
C SER A 5 13.77 7.27 -10.25
N GLU A 6 12.53 7.75 -10.23
CA GLU A 6 11.36 6.88 -10.02
C GLU A 6 11.18 5.91 -11.18
N GLU A 7 11.45 6.38 -12.40
CA GLU A 7 11.38 5.62 -13.65
C GLU A 7 12.34 4.42 -13.65
N ASP A 8 13.50 4.55 -13.00
CA ASP A 8 14.48 3.46 -12.86
C ASP A 8 13.99 2.31 -11.96
N LEU A 9 12.95 2.56 -11.16
CA LEU A 9 12.42 1.64 -10.15
C LEU A 9 11.04 1.09 -10.52
N GLN A 10 10.54 1.37 -11.72
CA GLN A 10 9.22 0.93 -12.15
C GLN A 10 9.22 -0.48 -12.73
N CYS A 11 8.20 -1.24 -12.35
CA CYS A 11 7.89 -2.53 -12.95
C CYS A 11 7.35 -2.33 -14.37
N PRO A 12 7.87 -3.05 -15.39
CA PRO A 12 7.43 -2.89 -16.79
C PRO A 12 6.00 -3.41 -17.06
N VAL A 13 5.33 -3.99 -16.06
CA VAL A 13 3.98 -4.56 -16.20
C VAL A 13 2.93 -3.68 -15.54
N CYS A 14 3.14 -3.29 -14.27
CA CYS A 14 2.19 -2.44 -13.55
C CYS A 14 2.54 -0.96 -13.58
N TYR A 15 3.75 -0.58 -14.02
CA TYR A 15 4.27 0.79 -14.04
C TYR A 15 4.38 1.46 -12.66
N ASP A 16 4.22 0.69 -11.58
CA ASP A 16 4.50 1.11 -10.21
C ASP A 16 5.93 0.74 -9.79
N ILE A 17 6.43 1.37 -8.72
CA ILE A 17 7.69 0.99 -8.08
C ILE A 17 7.66 -0.49 -7.69
N PHE A 18 8.74 -1.22 -7.99
CA PHE A 18 8.81 -2.66 -7.74
C PHE A 18 8.43 -3.03 -6.29
N THR A 19 7.41 -3.88 -6.17
CA THR A 19 7.00 -4.49 -4.90
C THR A 19 7.35 -5.98 -4.93
N ASP A 20 8.22 -6.39 -4.00
CA ASP A 20 8.77 -7.75 -3.90
C ASP A 20 9.24 -8.31 -5.26
N PRO A 21 10.23 -7.65 -5.91
CA PRO A 21 10.68 -8.01 -7.23
C PRO A 21 11.29 -9.41 -7.28
N VAL A 22 10.95 -10.16 -8.31
CA VAL A 22 11.55 -11.45 -8.65
C VAL A 22 12.52 -11.30 -9.82
N LEU A 23 13.55 -12.16 -9.88
CA LEU A 23 14.54 -12.16 -10.94
C LEU A 23 14.27 -13.29 -11.94
N LEU A 24 14.03 -12.93 -13.20
CA LEU A 24 13.86 -13.89 -14.28
C LEU A 24 15.24 -14.42 -14.74
N LEU A 25 15.27 -15.57 -15.42
CA LEU A 25 16.50 -16.14 -16.01
C LEU A 25 17.16 -15.24 -17.06
N CYS A 26 16.42 -14.27 -17.60
CA CYS A 26 16.94 -13.24 -18.49
C CYS A 26 17.48 -11.99 -17.77
N SER A 27 17.60 -12.06 -16.44
CA SER A 27 18.07 -10.98 -15.55
C SER A 27 17.15 -9.76 -15.43
N HIS A 28 15.99 -9.75 -16.10
CA HIS A 28 14.96 -8.75 -15.86
C HIS A 28 14.18 -9.05 -14.58
N SER A 29 13.65 -8.00 -13.96
CA SER A 29 12.83 -8.11 -12.77
C SER A 29 11.37 -7.71 -13.05
N LEU A 30 10.46 -8.34 -12.30
CA LEU A 30 9.02 -8.08 -12.26
C LEU A 30 8.57 -8.10 -10.81
N CYS A 31 7.50 -7.36 -10.44
CA CYS A 31 6.85 -7.59 -9.15
C CYS A 31 6.39 -9.06 -9.05
N ARG A 32 6.41 -9.64 -7.86
CA ARG A 32 5.90 -11.00 -7.64
C ARG A 32 4.47 -11.19 -8.15
N ALA A 33 3.60 -10.22 -7.89
CA ALA A 33 2.21 -10.28 -8.34
C ALA A 33 2.11 -10.26 -9.89
N CYS A 34 2.87 -9.38 -10.55
CA CYS A 34 2.93 -9.32 -12.02
C CYS A 34 3.48 -10.62 -12.62
N TYR A 35 4.50 -11.20 -11.98
CA TYR A 35 5.03 -12.49 -12.38
C TYR A 35 4.00 -13.62 -12.23
N GLN A 36 3.29 -13.69 -11.11
CA GLN A 36 2.24 -14.68 -10.87
C GLN A 36 1.10 -14.56 -11.90
N GLN A 37 0.72 -13.34 -12.26
CA GLN A 37 -0.27 -13.09 -13.30
C GLN A 37 0.21 -13.60 -14.68
N LEU A 38 1.48 -13.35 -15.03
CA LEU A 38 2.09 -13.86 -16.27
C LEU A 38 2.13 -15.40 -16.29
N CYS A 39 2.35 -16.03 -15.14
CA CYS A 39 2.39 -17.47 -14.95
C CYS A 39 1.03 -18.12 -14.68
N SER A 40 -0.08 -17.38 -14.79
CA SER A 40 -1.42 -17.91 -14.52
C SER A 40 -1.92 -18.90 -15.59
N THR A 41 -1.28 -18.95 -16.77
CA THR A 41 -1.59 -19.88 -17.85
C THR A 41 -0.62 -21.07 -17.86
N ARG A 42 -1.03 -22.23 -18.41
CA ARG A 42 -0.10 -23.38 -18.55
C ARG A 42 0.74 -23.20 -19.81
N GLY A 43 2.06 -23.36 -19.71
CA GLY A 43 2.95 -23.43 -20.86
C GLY A 43 4.27 -22.69 -20.67
N PHE A 44 4.84 -22.26 -21.80
CA PHE A 44 6.01 -21.37 -21.81
C PHE A 44 5.56 -19.93 -21.62
N HIS A 45 6.31 -19.18 -20.82
CA HIS A 45 6.07 -17.76 -20.59
C HIS A 45 7.20 -16.94 -21.21
N GLU A 46 6.90 -15.71 -21.59
CA GLU A 46 7.86 -14.80 -22.21
C GLU A 46 8.10 -13.59 -21.32
N CYS A 47 9.37 -13.18 -21.19
CA CYS A 47 9.70 -11.94 -20.50
C CYS A 47 9.07 -10.74 -21.25
N PRO A 48 8.34 -9.83 -20.57
CA PRO A 48 7.72 -8.68 -21.22
C PRO A 48 8.75 -7.68 -21.79
N ILE A 49 10.00 -7.73 -21.35
CA ILE A 49 11.06 -6.82 -21.79
C ILE A 49 11.81 -7.39 -23.02
N CYS A 50 12.34 -8.62 -22.92
CA CYS A 50 13.20 -9.19 -23.96
C CYS A 50 12.61 -10.39 -24.70
N ARG A 51 11.37 -10.79 -24.38
CA ARG A 51 10.64 -11.94 -24.99
C ARG A 51 11.32 -13.30 -24.83
N LYS A 52 12.37 -13.40 -24.00
CA LYS A 52 13.03 -14.68 -23.70
C LYS A 52 12.03 -15.61 -23.00
N ARG A 53 11.93 -16.84 -23.52
CA ARG A 53 11.05 -17.87 -22.95
C ARG A 53 11.63 -18.44 -21.66
N PHE A 54 10.75 -18.75 -20.72
CA PHE A 54 11.10 -19.43 -19.49
C PHE A 54 10.00 -20.41 -19.08
N THR A 55 10.38 -21.38 -18.26
CA THR A 55 9.52 -22.42 -17.69
C THR A 55 9.69 -22.45 -16.19
N GLY A 56 8.60 -22.68 -15.45
CA GLY A 56 8.61 -22.79 -14.00
C GLY A 56 8.20 -21.49 -13.29
N CYS A 57 7.53 -21.65 -12.14
CA CYS A 57 6.80 -20.61 -11.41
C CYS A 57 7.48 -20.15 -10.11
N HIS A 58 8.77 -20.48 -9.89
CA HIS A 58 9.46 -20.23 -8.62
C HIS A 58 10.77 -19.42 -8.81
N PRO A 59 10.68 -18.16 -9.22
CA PRO A 59 11.85 -17.32 -9.43
C PRO A 59 12.41 -16.85 -8.08
N PRO A 60 13.73 -16.65 -7.97
CA PRO A 60 14.33 -16.07 -6.77
C PRO A 60 13.93 -14.59 -6.62
N ASN A 61 14.00 -14.09 -5.39
CA ASN A 61 13.79 -12.67 -5.09
C ASN A 61 15.00 -11.83 -5.46
N ASN A 62 14.77 -10.66 -6.05
CA ASN A 62 15.77 -9.63 -6.23
C ASN A 62 15.83 -8.74 -4.98
N LEU A 63 16.46 -9.24 -3.92
CA LEU A 63 16.56 -8.55 -2.63
C LEU A 63 17.27 -7.18 -2.76
N ALA A 64 18.26 -7.09 -3.65
CA ALA A 64 18.98 -5.83 -3.88
C ALA A 64 18.05 -4.75 -4.45
N LEU A 65 17.29 -5.07 -5.51
CA LEU A 65 16.32 -4.15 -6.09
C LEU A 65 15.21 -3.80 -5.09
N ARG A 66 14.73 -4.79 -4.33
CA ARG A 66 13.74 -4.56 -3.27
C ARG A 66 14.25 -3.54 -2.24
N ASN A 67 15.46 -3.70 -1.74
CA ASN A 67 16.05 -2.80 -0.74
C ASN A 67 16.21 -1.37 -1.30
N VAL A 68 16.57 -1.23 -2.58
CA VAL A 68 16.65 0.09 -3.25
C VAL A 68 15.27 0.72 -3.35
N CYS A 69 14.25 -0.02 -3.78
CA CYS A 69 12.87 0.45 -3.88
C CYS A 69 12.31 0.85 -2.51
N GLU A 70 12.52 0.02 -1.49
CA GLU A 70 12.11 0.30 -0.10
C GLU A 70 12.81 1.56 0.43
N SER A 71 14.12 1.72 0.19
CA SER A 71 14.86 2.92 0.60
C SER A 71 14.36 4.18 -0.12
N PHE A 72 14.06 4.07 -1.42
CA PHE A 72 13.49 5.16 -2.20
C PHE A 72 12.10 5.57 -1.68
N LEU A 73 11.21 4.60 -1.46
CA LEU A 73 9.87 4.83 -0.89
C LEU A 73 9.94 5.41 0.52
N GLN A 74 10.86 4.92 1.35
CA GLN A 74 11.07 5.46 2.69
C GLN A 74 11.51 6.92 2.64
N LYS A 75 12.42 7.28 1.72
CA LYS A 75 12.82 8.67 1.48
C LYS A 75 11.66 9.50 0.94
N ARG A 76 10.89 9.00 -0.02
CA ARG A 76 9.73 9.70 -0.58
C ARG A 76 8.68 10.01 0.49
N ASN A 77 8.37 9.03 1.35
CA ASN A 77 7.38 9.21 2.42
C ASN A 77 7.79 10.18 3.53
N VAL A 78 9.06 10.60 3.59
CA VAL A 78 9.54 11.59 4.57
C VAL A 78 9.85 12.95 3.95
N LEU A 79 9.75 13.08 2.62
CA LEU A 79 10.04 14.32 1.89
C LEU A 79 8.76 14.89 1.28
N CYS A 80 8.69 16.21 1.22
CA CYS A 80 7.64 16.93 0.52
C CYS A 80 7.80 16.71 -1.00
N ASP A 81 6.70 16.38 -1.68
CA ASP A 81 6.70 16.16 -3.12
C ASP A 81 7.04 17.41 -3.93
N GLU A 82 6.56 18.58 -3.48
CA GLU A 82 6.77 19.87 -4.15
C GLU A 82 8.19 20.43 -3.90
N HIS A 83 8.70 20.31 -2.67
CA HIS A 83 9.92 21.02 -2.24
C HIS A 83 11.13 20.11 -1.98
N ARG A 84 10.95 18.78 -1.99
CA ARG A 84 11.98 17.78 -1.64
C ARG A 84 12.63 17.97 -0.26
N GLU A 85 11.92 18.65 0.64
CA GLU A 85 12.34 18.93 2.02
C GLU A 85 11.67 18.00 3.03
N LYS A 86 12.31 17.75 4.18
CA LYS A 86 11.76 16.87 5.21
C LYS A 86 10.39 17.37 5.71
N LEU A 87 9.41 16.47 5.74
CA LEU A 87 8.09 16.68 6.34
C LEU A 87 8.25 16.72 7.86
N ARG A 88 8.17 17.90 8.47
CA ARG A 88 8.39 18.11 9.92
C ARG A 88 7.15 18.59 10.65
N LEU A 89 6.21 19.18 9.92
CA LEU A 89 4.99 19.75 10.47
C LEU A 89 3.78 18.98 9.94
N PHE A 90 2.68 19.05 10.66
CA PHE A 90 1.37 18.57 10.26
C PHE A 90 0.43 19.76 10.19
N CYS A 91 -0.18 19.98 9.03
CA CYS A 91 -1.22 20.99 8.85
C CYS A 91 -2.53 20.46 9.41
N LEU A 92 -3.09 21.14 10.42
CA LEU A 92 -4.31 20.68 11.08
C LEU A 92 -5.56 20.90 10.20
N ASP A 93 -5.54 21.92 9.37
CA ASP A 93 -6.63 22.28 8.45
C ASP A 93 -6.74 21.26 7.29
N ASP A 94 -5.63 21.03 6.58
CA ASP A 94 -5.59 20.10 5.43
C ASP A 94 -5.36 18.63 5.82
N LYS A 95 -5.06 18.37 7.11
CA LYS A 95 -4.87 17.04 7.69
C LYS A 95 -3.77 16.20 7.03
N HIS A 96 -2.65 16.81 6.66
CA HIS A 96 -1.49 16.10 6.12
C HIS A 96 -0.15 16.69 6.59
N PRO A 97 0.94 15.91 6.52
CA PRO A 97 2.28 16.41 6.78
C PRO A 97 2.73 17.43 5.72
N VAL A 98 3.55 18.40 6.14
CA VAL A 98 4.13 19.45 5.29
C VAL A 98 5.57 19.74 5.70
N CYS A 99 6.37 20.27 4.76
CA CYS A 99 7.70 20.78 5.08
C CYS A 99 7.63 22.24 5.56
N LEU A 100 8.77 22.79 6.00
CA LEU A 100 8.85 24.18 6.46
C LEU A 100 8.58 25.20 5.35
N VAL A 101 8.88 24.85 4.09
CA VAL A 101 8.61 25.73 2.94
C VAL A 101 7.11 25.81 2.65
N CYS A 102 6.39 24.69 2.71
CA CYS A 102 4.93 24.66 2.58
C CYS A 102 4.23 25.56 3.62
N ARG A 103 4.72 25.58 4.86
CA ARG A 103 4.15 26.42 5.93
C ARG A 103 4.12 27.91 5.54
N ASP A 104 5.20 28.37 4.92
CA ASP A 104 5.38 29.78 4.56
C ASP A 104 4.86 30.07 3.13
N SER A 105 4.29 29.07 2.44
CA SER A 105 3.69 29.23 1.12
C SER A 105 2.29 29.84 1.19
N GLU A 106 1.90 30.56 0.14
CA GLU A 106 0.55 31.14 0.01
C GLU A 106 -0.57 30.08 0.11
N LYS A 107 -0.28 28.83 -0.30
CA LYS A 107 -1.22 27.71 -0.26
C LYS A 107 -1.72 27.41 1.16
N HIS A 108 -0.88 27.63 2.17
CA HIS A 108 -1.23 27.37 3.58
C HIS A 108 -1.27 28.66 4.42
N ARG A 109 -1.60 29.79 3.79
CA ARG A 109 -1.72 31.07 4.48
C ARG A 109 -2.77 30.99 5.59
N ASN A 110 -2.38 31.35 6.81
CA ASN A 110 -3.20 31.31 8.03
C ASN A 110 -3.62 29.90 8.50
N HIS A 111 -3.04 28.82 7.96
CA HIS A 111 -3.30 27.48 8.48
C HIS A 111 -2.56 27.26 9.82
N THR A 112 -3.06 26.31 10.60
CA THR A 112 -2.48 25.93 11.89
C THR A 112 -1.61 24.69 11.73
N PHE A 113 -0.42 24.73 12.34
CA PHE A 113 0.55 23.66 12.23
C PHE A 113 1.01 23.19 13.60
N ARG A 114 1.37 21.90 13.69
CA ARG A 114 2.06 21.31 14.84
C ARG A 114 3.16 20.38 14.38
N PRO A 115 4.21 20.13 15.18
CA PRO A 115 5.21 19.11 14.85
C PRO A 115 4.57 17.74 14.65
N VAL A 116 5.05 16.99 13.66
CA VAL A 116 4.54 15.64 13.36
C VAL A 116 4.65 14.73 14.58
N ASP A 117 5.75 14.82 15.34
CA ASP A 117 5.99 13.99 16.53
C ASP A 117 4.95 14.22 17.65
N GLU A 118 4.32 15.39 17.71
CA GLU A 118 3.26 15.69 18.66
C GLU A 118 1.89 15.20 18.19
N VAL A 119 1.62 15.28 16.89
CA VAL A 119 0.32 14.94 16.31
C VAL A 119 0.18 13.44 16.05
N ALA A 120 1.26 12.78 15.64
CA ALA A 120 1.29 11.35 15.35
C ALA A 120 0.73 10.46 16.49
N PRO A 121 1.12 10.62 17.77
CA PRO A 121 0.55 9.81 18.85
C PRO A 121 -0.94 10.08 19.05
N LEU A 122 -1.40 11.33 18.91
CA LEU A 122 -2.81 11.70 19.07
C LEU A 122 -3.68 11.05 17.99
N LEU A 123 -3.29 11.19 16.72
CA LEU A 123 -3.99 10.57 15.59
C LEU A 123 -4.03 9.04 15.72
N LYS A 124 -2.94 8.44 16.23
CA LYS A 124 -2.87 6.99 16.46
C LYS A 124 -3.90 6.54 17.50
N GLU A 125 -4.07 7.28 18.60
CA GLU A 125 -5.08 6.95 19.61
C GLU A 125 -6.51 7.20 19.13
N GLU A 126 -6.75 8.26 18.36
CA GLU A 126 -8.04 8.50 17.69
C GLU A 126 -8.40 7.33 16.75
N LEU A 127 -7.45 6.89 15.93
CA LEU A 127 -7.64 5.76 15.02
C LEU A 127 -7.91 4.45 15.76
N LYS A 128 -7.18 4.17 16.85
CA LYS A 128 -7.41 2.98 17.68
C LYS A 128 -8.81 2.98 18.28
N THR A 129 -9.26 4.12 18.78
CA THR A 129 -10.61 4.30 19.34
C THR A 129 -11.67 4.03 18.27
N ALA A 130 -11.53 4.64 17.09
CA ALA A 130 -12.43 4.43 15.97
C ALA A 130 -12.46 2.96 15.52
N LEU A 131 -11.29 2.33 15.44
CA LEU A 131 -11.15 0.92 15.07
C LEU A 131 -11.88 0.01 16.07
N LYS A 132 -11.68 0.24 17.37
CA LYS A 132 -12.35 -0.54 18.43
C LYS A 132 -13.87 -0.46 18.31
N HIS A 133 -14.40 0.75 18.12
CA HIS A 133 -15.84 0.94 17.96
C HIS A 133 -16.39 0.27 16.69
N LEU A 134 -15.63 0.27 15.59
CA LEU A 134 -15.99 -0.47 14.38
C LEU A 134 -15.97 -1.99 14.61
N GLN A 135 -15.03 -2.50 15.38
CA GLN A 135 -14.97 -3.92 15.75
C GLN A 135 -16.17 -4.34 16.61
N GLU A 136 -16.55 -3.53 17.61
CA GLU A 136 -17.73 -3.77 18.44
C GLU A 136 -19.02 -3.78 17.61
N LYS A 137 -19.16 -2.85 16.66
CA LYS A 137 -20.28 -2.86 15.70
C LYS A 137 -20.29 -4.08 14.81
N LEU A 138 -19.12 -4.56 14.38
CA LEU A 138 -19.03 -5.74 13.54
C LEU A 138 -19.49 -7.00 14.30
N GLU A 139 -19.09 -7.14 15.57
CA GLU A 139 -19.53 -8.27 16.39
C GLU A 139 -21.04 -8.23 16.65
N SER A 140 -21.61 -7.07 16.98
CA SER A 140 -23.07 -6.97 17.16
C SER A 140 -23.85 -7.29 15.88
N PHE A 141 -23.35 -6.89 14.71
CA PHE A 141 -23.97 -7.28 13.44
C PHE A 141 -23.87 -8.78 13.16
N LYS A 142 -22.79 -9.46 13.57
CA LYS A 142 -22.67 -10.92 13.45
C LYS A 142 -23.68 -11.63 14.35
N GLU A 143 -23.85 -11.19 15.59
CA GLU A 143 -24.84 -11.75 16.53
C GLU A 143 -26.26 -11.59 16.00
N ILE A 144 -26.61 -10.39 15.52
CA ILE A 144 -27.92 -10.12 14.91
C ILE A 144 -28.15 -11.04 13.70
N LYS A 145 -27.15 -11.14 12.82
CA LYS A 145 -27.23 -12.02 11.65
C LYS A 145 -27.47 -13.48 12.05
N GLN A 146 -26.74 -13.98 13.04
CA GLN A 146 -26.90 -15.34 13.54
C GLN A 146 -28.31 -15.57 14.09
N SER A 147 -28.85 -14.62 14.85
CA SER A 147 -30.24 -14.70 15.35
C SER A 147 -31.27 -14.75 14.22
N PHE A 148 -31.10 -13.98 13.14
CA PHE A 148 -31.96 -14.06 11.96
C PHE A 148 -31.82 -15.40 11.23
N ASP A 149 -30.61 -15.92 11.08
CA ASP A 149 -30.35 -17.20 10.44
C ASP A 149 -31.01 -18.35 11.23
N ASP A 150 -30.89 -18.34 12.55
CA ASP A 150 -31.55 -19.30 13.46
C ASP A 150 -33.08 -19.23 13.32
N ALA A 151 -33.65 -18.01 13.36
CA ALA A 151 -35.09 -17.81 13.19
C ALA A 151 -35.59 -18.33 11.82
N ALA A 152 -34.83 -18.09 10.75
CA ALA A 152 -35.17 -18.59 9.41
C ALA A 152 -35.13 -20.12 9.33
N GLN A 153 -34.19 -20.77 10.01
CA GLN A 153 -34.14 -22.23 10.09
C GLN A 153 -35.35 -22.80 10.85
N HIS A 154 -35.73 -22.20 11.97
CA HIS A 154 -36.90 -22.62 12.74
C HIS A 154 -38.22 -22.52 11.96
N ILE A 155 -38.40 -21.48 11.13
CA ILE A 155 -39.57 -21.33 10.26
C ILE A 155 -39.58 -22.43 9.18
N LYS A 156 -38.43 -22.73 8.56
CA LYS A 156 -38.34 -23.79 7.54
C LYS A 156 -38.71 -25.17 8.09
N VAL A 157 -38.29 -25.50 9.32
CA VAL A 157 -38.60 -26.78 9.96
C VAL A 157 -40.08 -26.91 10.29
N ARG A 158 -40.75 -25.82 10.71
CA ARG A 158 -42.19 -25.84 11.05
C ARG A 158 -43.13 -26.00 9.84
N ASN A 159 -42.70 -25.63 8.63
CA ASN A 159 -43.53 -25.72 7.41
C ASN A 159 -43.43 -27.09 6.69
N ILE A 160 -42.79 -28.11 7.31
CA ILE A 160 -42.62 -29.47 6.75
C ILE A 160 -43.50 -30.50 7.52
N GLN A 161 -44.34 -30.06 8.46
CA GLN A 161 -45.41 -30.85 9.10
C GLN A 161 -46.79 -30.34 8.65
#